data_AF-A0A7C9E1U1-F1
#
_entry.id   AF-A0A7C9E1U1-F1
#
_cell.length_a   1.000
_cell.length_b   1.000
_cell.length_c   1.000
_cell.angle_alpha   90.00
_cell.angle_beta   90.00
_cell.angle_gamma   90.00
#
_symmetry.space_group_name_H-M   'P 1'
#
loop_
_entity.id
_entity.type
_entity.pdbx_description
1 polymer ?
#
loop_
_entity_poly.entity_id
_entity_poly.type
_entity_poly.pdbx_seq_one_letter_code
_entity_poly.pdbx_strand_id
1 'polypeptide(L)'
;YATSTIKLPNVFTQSKVPDVWSKYSNWIGFVAVSSDEMSKKLGRRDIVICWRGTVTRVEWVHDWMVFLKPITENGIPSSDPNIKVESGFLDLYTDKQPDCPYSKFSVREQVLSEMK
;
A
#
# COMPACT_ATOMS: atom_id res chain seq x y z
N TYR A 1 6.50 -1.95 -1.92
CA TYR A 1 6.77 -1.32 -0.60
C TYR A 1 5.86 -0.12 -0.42
N ALA A 2 5.57 0.27 0.82
CA ALA A 2 4.67 1.39 1.12
C ALA A 2 5.27 2.39 2.11
N THR A 3 4.81 3.63 2.04
CA THR A 3 5.04 4.71 3.01
C THR A 3 3.69 5.34 3.34
N SER A 4 3.63 6.10 4.44
CA SER A 4 2.50 7.00 4.72
C SER A 4 3.06 8.30 5.27
N THR A 5 2.59 9.42 4.72
CA THR A 5 2.95 10.79 5.13
C THR A 5 2.23 11.17 6.42
N ILE A 6 1.16 10.45 6.78
CA ILE A 6 0.55 10.59 8.08
C ILE A 6 1.62 10.19 9.11
N LYS A 7 1.98 11.13 9.98
CA LYS A 7 2.71 10.85 11.23
C LYS A 7 1.77 10.04 12.14
N LEU A 8 1.46 8.82 11.75
CA LEU A 8 0.83 7.84 12.60
C LEU A 8 1.92 7.43 13.60
N PRO A 9 1.83 7.79 14.89
CA PRO A 9 2.63 7.07 15.88
C PRO A 9 2.46 5.56 15.61
N ASN A 10 3.44 4.69 15.75
CA ASN A 10 3.21 3.23 15.84
C ASN A 10 2.43 2.43 14.74
N VAL A 11 2.00 2.98 13.59
CA VAL A 11 1.47 2.20 12.42
C VAL A 11 2.56 2.01 11.39
N PHE A 12 3.20 3.12 11.04
CA PHE A 12 4.52 3.16 10.46
C PHE A 12 5.43 3.66 11.57
N THR A 13 5.75 2.77 12.52
CA THR A 13 6.82 3.06 13.48
C THR A 13 8.07 3.39 12.66
N GLN A 14 8.52 4.64 12.69
CA GLN A 14 9.95 4.89 12.64
C GLN A 14 10.54 3.98 13.70
N SER A 15 11.38 3.05 13.27
CA SER A 15 11.97 2.13 14.21
C SER A 15 12.74 2.92 15.25
N LYS A 16 12.40 2.68 16.51
CA LYS A 16 13.18 3.10 17.67
C LYS A 16 14.42 2.22 17.88
N VAL A 17 14.58 1.18 17.05
CA VAL A 17 15.79 0.38 16.92
C VAL A 17 16.76 1.15 16.02
N PRO A 18 18.00 1.40 16.45
CA PRO A 18 18.95 2.27 15.75
C PRO A 18 19.34 1.76 14.36
N ASP A 19 19.09 0.48 14.07
CA ASP A 19 19.47 -0.18 12.81
C ASP A 19 18.23 -0.67 12.06
N VAL A 20 17.54 0.24 11.38
CA VAL A 20 16.50 -0.12 10.41
C VAL A 20 16.96 0.04 8.98
N TRP A 21 16.61 -0.96 8.17
CA TRP A 21 16.86 -0.97 6.74
C TRP A 21 16.18 0.18 5.98
N SER A 22 15.08 0.75 6.51
CA SER A 22 14.46 1.98 6.00
C SER A 22 13.77 2.77 7.10
N LYS A 23 13.93 4.10 7.09
CA LYS A 23 13.27 5.04 8.01
C LYS A 23 11.87 5.45 7.54
N TYR A 24 11.55 5.23 6.26
CA TYR A 24 10.36 5.78 5.61
C TYR A 24 9.46 4.74 4.95
N SER A 25 9.94 3.51 4.73
CA SER A 25 9.17 2.49 4.02
C SER A 25 9.09 1.19 4.78
N ASN A 26 7.97 0.49 4.62
CA ASN A 26 7.81 -0.88 5.06
C ASN A 26 7.50 -1.81 3.89
N TRP A 27 7.84 -3.10 4.06
CA TRP A 27 7.34 -4.15 3.20
C TRP A 27 5.83 -4.31 3.40
N ILE A 28 5.09 -4.34 2.29
CA ILE A 28 3.62 -4.29 2.28
C ILE A 28 2.98 -5.45 1.51
N GLY A 29 3.77 -6.31 0.87
CA GLY A 29 3.22 -7.32 0.00
C GLY A 29 4.13 -7.72 -1.14
N PHE A 30 3.61 -8.57 -2.02
CA PHE A 30 4.29 -9.06 -3.20
C PHE A 30 3.31 -9.33 -4.34
N VAL A 31 3.84 -9.34 -5.57
CA VAL A 31 3.16 -9.82 -6.77
C VAL A 31 3.77 -11.14 -7.16
N ALA A 32 2.96 -12.13 -7.51
CA ALA A 32 3.40 -13.44 -7.97
C ALA A 32 2.61 -13.89 -9.19
N VAL A 33 3.25 -14.70 -10.02
CA VAL A 33 2.64 -15.31 -11.20
C VAL A 33 2.76 -16.82 -11.12
N SER A 34 1.69 -17.51 -11.49
CA SER A 34 1.68 -18.97 -11.60
C SER A 34 2.74 -19.48 -12.60
N SER A 35 3.39 -20.59 -12.28
CA SER A 35 4.34 -21.26 -13.19
C SER A 35 3.63 -21.83 -14.41
N ASP A 36 4.38 -22.18 -15.46
CA ASP A 36 3.81 -22.78 -16.67
C ASP A 36 3.12 -24.11 -16.42
N GLU A 37 3.69 -24.93 -15.53
CA GLU A 37 3.07 -26.19 -15.11
C GLU A 37 1.73 -25.94 -14.41
N MET A 38 1.70 -24.99 -13.47
CA MET A 38 0.49 -24.66 -12.74
C MET A 38 -0.55 -24.01 -13.66
N SER A 39 -0.11 -23.16 -14.60
CA SER A 39 -1.01 -22.49 -15.55
C SER A 39 -1.67 -23.49 -16.49
N LYS A 40 -0.94 -24.53 -16.93
CA LYS A 40 -1.51 -25.65 -17.70
C LYS A 40 -2.56 -26.42 -16.89
N LYS A 41 -2.31 -26.66 -15.60
CA LYS A 41 -3.27 -27.34 -14.71
C LYS A 41 -4.51 -26.48 -14.45
N LEU A 42 -4.36 -25.17 -14.29
CA LEU A 42 -5.45 -24.23 -14.04
C LEU A 42 -6.22 -23.84 -15.32
N GLY A 43 -5.63 -24.06 -16.50
CA GLY A 43 -6.17 -23.59 -17.78
C GLY A 43 -6.06 -22.07 -17.99
N ARG A 44 -5.33 -21.36 -17.13
CA ARG A 44 -5.15 -19.90 -17.16
C ARG A 44 -3.87 -19.48 -16.43
N ARG A 45 -3.39 -18.27 -16.71
CA ARG A 45 -2.28 -17.63 -15.99
C ARG A 45 -2.83 -16.82 -14.83
N ASP A 46 -2.59 -17.27 -13.60
CA ASP A 46 -2.96 -16.53 -12.39
C ASP A 46 -1.85 -15.54 -12.01
N ILE A 47 -2.24 -14.29 -11.78
CA ILE A 47 -1.43 -13.23 -11.18
C ILE A 47 -2.05 -12.91 -9.83
N VAL A 48 -1.25 -12.94 -8.76
CA VAL A 48 -1.69 -12.73 -7.39
C VAL A 48 -0.97 -11.51 -6.81
N ILE A 49 -1.75 -10.60 -6.21
CA ILE A 49 -1.24 -9.46 -5.46
C ILE A 49 -1.58 -9.69 -3.99
N CYS A 50 -0.58 -9.97 -3.18
CA CYS A 50 -0.73 -10.27 -1.76
C CYS A 50 -0.38 -9.04 -0.93
N TRP A 51 -1.34 -8.55 -0.16
CA TRP A 51 -1.14 -7.42 0.77
C TRP A 51 -0.89 -7.91 2.20
N ARG A 52 0.11 -7.33 2.86
CA ARG A 52 0.40 -7.55 4.27
C ARG A 52 -0.66 -6.84 5.12
N GLY A 53 -1.30 -7.57 6.03
CA GLY A 53 -2.23 -7.01 7.01
C GLY A 53 -1.56 -6.28 8.18
N THR A 54 -2.38 -5.62 8.98
CA THR A 54 -1.96 -4.89 10.19
C THR A 54 -1.58 -5.86 11.32
N VAL A 55 -0.45 -5.64 11.99
CA VAL A 55 0.05 -6.50 13.08
C VAL A 55 -0.27 -5.92 14.48
N THR A 56 -0.86 -4.72 14.58
CA THR A 56 -0.92 -3.97 15.86
C THR A 56 -2.34 -3.59 16.28
N ARG A 57 -2.64 -3.69 17.58
CA ARG A 57 -3.80 -3.05 18.24
C ARG A 57 -3.43 -1.61 18.60
N VAL A 58 -3.96 -0.64 17.87
CA VAL A 58 -3.75 0.78 18.15
C VAL A 58 -5.09 1.49 18.00
N GLU A 59 -5.79 1.64 19.12
CA GLU A 59 -7.14 2.23 19.19
C GLU A 59 -7.16 3.68 18.71
N TRP A 60 -6.08 4.44 18.90
CA TRP A 60 -5.99 5.82 18.42
C TRP A 60 -5.80 5.95 16.89
N VAL A 61 -5.35 4.88 16.21
CA VAL A 61 -5.26 4.81 14.75
C VAL A 61 -6.65 4.67 14.16
N HIS A 62 -7.54 3.98 14.87
CA HIS A 62 -8.93 3.90 14.51
C HIS A 62 -9.54 5.31 14.42
N ASP A 63 -9.30 6.18 15.42
CA ASP A 63 -9.87 7.54 15.42
C ASP A 63 -9.44 8.40 14.21
N TRP A 64 -8.23 8.18 13.68
CA TRP A 64 -7.74 8.88 12.48
C TRP A 64 -8.10 8.16 11.17
N MET A 65 -8.32 6.84 11.21
CA MET A 65 -8.72 6.01 10.07
C MET A 65 -10.25 5.94 9.84
N VAL A 66 -11.06 6.74 10.54
CA VAL A 66 -12.53 6.64 10.42
C VAL A 66 -13.11 7.62 9.39
N PHE A 67 -12.34 8.61 8.90
CA PHE A 67 -12.87 9.54 7.91
C PHE A 67 -12.65 9.07 6.45
N LEU A 68 -13.70 9.27 5.66
CA LEU A 68 -13.75 8.89 4.26
C LEU A 68 -13.22 10.03 3.37
N LYS A 69 -12.28 9.71 2.49
CA LYS A 69 -11.69 10.66 1.53
C LYS A 69 -12.08 10.31 0.10
N PRO A 70 -12.46 11.29 -0.74
CA PRO A 70 -12.71 11.06 -2.16
C PRO A 70 -11.44 10.54 -2.86
N ILE A 71 -11.57 9.48 -3.66
CA ILE A 71 -10.43 8.88 -4.37
C ILE A 71 -9.85 9.81 -5.45
N THR A 72 -10.68 10.74 -5.96
CA THR A 72 -10.32 11.70 -6.99
C THR A 72 -9.29 12.73 -6.50
N GLU A 73 -9.27 13.05 -5.20
CA GLU A 73 -8.27 13.94 -4.60
C GLU A 73 -6.84 13.37 -4.68
N ASN A 74 -6.70 12.05 -4.76
CA ASN A 74 -5.42 11.35 -4.90
C ASN A 74 -5.15 10.93 -6.36
N GLY A 75 -5.82 11.57 -7.34
CA GLY A 75 -5.59 11.35 -8.76
C GLY A 75 -6.04 9.98 -9.28
N ILE A 76 -6.92 9.29 -8.56
CA ILE A 76 -7.56 8.05 -9.03
C ILE A 76 -8.81 8.43 -9.85
N PRO A 77 -8.87 8.10 -11.14
CA PRO A 77 -10.02 8.41 -11.97
C PRO A 77 -11.29 7.70 -11.46
N SER A 78 -12.41 8.43 -11.43
CA SER A 78 -13.72 7.89 -11.07
C SER A 78 -14.81 8.58 -11.89
N SER A 79 -15.80 7.82 -12.34
CA SER A 79 -17.00 8.37 -12.99
C SER A 79 -17.97 9.01 -11.99
N ASP A 80 -17.92 8.59 -10.72
CA ASP A 80 -18.71 9.17 -9.63
C ASP A 80 -17.77 9.88 -8.64
N PRO A 81 -17.87 11.22 -8.50
CA PRO A 81 -17.03 12.00 -7.60
C PRO A 81 -17.36 11.79 -6.12
N ASN A 82 -18.49 11.14 -5.81
CA ASN A 82 -18.90 10.86 -4.43
C ASN A 82 -18.31 9.57 -3.86
N ILE A 83 -17.56 8.80 -4.66
CA ILE A 83 -16.87 7.60 -4.17
C ILE A 83 -15.78 8.03 -3.20
N LYS A 84 -15.92 7.55 -1.97
CA LYS A 84 -14.96 7.76 -0.90
C LYS A 84 -14.49 6.43 -0.35
N VAL A 85 -13.26 6.41 0.10
CA VAL A 85 -12.63 5.27 0.77
C VAL A 85 -12.04 5.72 2.09
N GLU A 86 -11.70 4.77 2.93
CA GLU A 86 -10.99 5.04 4.17
C GLU A 86 -9.65 5.73 3.88
N SER A 87 -9.40 6.85 4.56
CA SER A 87 -8.28 7.75 4.27
C SER A 87 -6.91 7.11 4.49
N GLY A 88 -6.74 6.31 5.54
CA GLY A 88 -5.51 5.59 5.84
C GLY A 88 -5.11 4.60 4.76
N PHE A 89 -6.05 3.82 4.23
CA PHE A 89 -5.83 2.93 3.09
C PHE A 89 -5.55 3.70 1.81
N LEU A 90 -6.20 4.85 1.59
CA LEU A 90 -5.93 5.68 0.42
C LEU A 90 -4.52 6.26 0.45
N ASP A 91 -4.10 6.79 1.59
CA ASP A 91 -2.77 7.35 1.79
C ASP A 91 -1.72 6.24 1.70
N LEU A 92 -1.95 5.07 2.32
CA LEU A 92 -1.08 3.90 2.16
C LEU A 92 -0.90 3.49 0.68
N TYR A 93 -1.98 3.58 -0.10
CA TYR A 93 -2.00 3.13 -1.48
C TYR A 93 -1.36 4.15 -2.44
N THR A 94 -1.40 5.44 -2.11
CA THR A 94 -1.04 6.54 -3.03
C THR A 94 0.16 7.39 -2.60
N ASP A 95 0.55 7.33 -1.33
CA ASP A 95 1.69 8.10 -0.81
C ASP A 95 3.01 7.57 -1.34
N LYS A 96 3.96 8.49 -1.45
CA LYS A 96 5.34 8.26 -1.87
C LYS A 96 6.29 9.16 -1.12
N GLN A 97 7.51 8.68 -0.96
CA GLN A 97 8.61 9.42 -0.36
C GLN A 97 9.74 9.52 -1.38
N PRO A 98 9.90 10.66 -2.07
CA PRO A 98 10.87 10.82 -3.16
C PRO A 98 12.31 10.51 -2.76
N ASP A 99 12.66 10.79 -1.50
CA ASP A 99 14.01 10.58 -0.95
C ASP A 99 14.26 9.12 -0.50
N CYS A 100 13.25 8.26 -0.52
CA CYS A 100 13.40 6.86 -0.16
C CYS A 100 13.43 5.97 -1.41
N PRO A 101 14.49 5.16 -1.62
CA PRO A 101 14.60 4.33 -2.82
C PRO A 101 13.48 3.28 -2.94
N TYR A 102 12.89 2.86 -1.83
CA TYR A 102 11.85 1.82 -1.79
C TYR A 102 10.44 2.34 -2.03
N SER A 103 10.17 3.61 -1.73
CA SER A 103 8.85 4.23 -1.87
C SER A 103 8.89 5.52 -2.68
N LYS A 104 9.85 5.63 -3.61
CA LYS A 104 9.90 6.70 -4.61
C LYS A 104 8.62 6.74 -5.45
N PHE A 105 8.06 5.56 -5.71
CA PHE A 105 6.75 5.35 -6.30
C PHE A 105 5.77 4.88 -5.23
N SER A 106 4.52 5.28 -5.37
CA SER A 106 3.42 4.77 -4.56
C SER A 106 3.20 3.28 -4.77
N VAL A 107 2.48 2.66 -3.83
CA VAL A 107 2.08 1.27 -3.93
C VAL A 107 1.28 1.01 -5.21
N ARG A 108 0.33 1.90 -5.52
CA ARG A 108 -0.45 1.85 -6.77
C ARG A 108 0.43 1.83 -8.00
N GLU A 109 1.39 2.77 -8.08
CA GLU A 109 2.29 2.87 -9.22
C GLU A 109 3.16 1.61 -9.38
N GLN A 110 3.70 1.09 -8.26
CA GLN A 110 4.49 -0.16 -8.26
C GLN A 110 3.66 -1.35 -8.77
N VAL A 111 2.44 -1.55 -8.26
CA VAL A 111 1.60 -2.69 -8.70
C VAL A 111 1.19 -2.54 -10.17
N LEU A 112 0.76 -1.34 -10.58
CA LEU A 112 0.37 -1.11 -11.96
C LEU A 112 1.54 -1.23 -12.94
N SER A 113 2.79 -1.01 -12.52
CA SER A 113 3.95 -1.25 -13.38
C SER A 113 4.26 -2.74 -13.54
N GLU A 114 4.07 -3.55 -12.51
CA GLU A 114 4.29 -5.01 -12.57
C GLU A 114 3.18 -5.75 -13.34
N MET A 115 2.03 -5.11 -13.57
CA MET A 115 0.89 -5.67 -14.29
C MET A 115 0.88 -5.37 -15.80
N LYS A 116 1.89 -4.66 -16.31
CA LYS A 116 2.03 -4.39 -17.75
C LYS A 116 2.65 -5.58 -18.46
#